data_AF-A0A0C1QBS0-F1
#
_entry.id   AF-A0A0C1QBS0-F1
#
_cell.length_a   1.000
_cell.length_b   1.000
_cell.length_c   1.000
_cell.angle_alpha   90.00
_cell.angle_beta   90.00
_cell.angle_gamma   90.00
#
_symmetry.space_group_name_H-M   'P 1'
#
loop_
_entity.id
_entity.type
_entity.pdbx_description
1 polymer ?
#
loop_
_entity_poly.entity_id
_entity_poly.type
_entity_poly.pdbx_seq_one_letter_code
_entity_poly.pdbx_strand_id
1 'polypeptide(L)'
;MHLKPKTPKKINGRVKSLIQELNLDHKNSTFLRLTARDKSYRAGYCFNNCELESKKTGAKVVYGWQIWEDPKKSFIEAEFHAVIKENGSLLDISPRQTGEEKILFIEDSLRSSGRKSDDAWYSWTNLKMINGFVAETVKECEVVELDETYSELRILEG
;
A
#
# COMPACT_ATOMS: atom_id res chain seq x y z
N MET A 1 19.35 -10.64 -7.02
CA MET A 1 19.01 -11.29 -5.74
C MET A 1 17.52 -11.56 -5.73
N HIS A 2 17.07 -12.80 -5.46
CA HIS A 2 15.64 -13.11 -5.41
C HIS A 2 15.11 -12.81 -4.00
N LEU A 3 14.27 -11.78 -3.86
CA LEU A 3 13.58 -11.40 -2.63
C LEU A 3 12.31 -12.22 -2.45
N LYS A 4 11.92 -12.50 -1.20
CA LYS A 4 10.60 -13.06 -0.87
C LYS A 4 9.94 -12.25 0.25
N PRO A 5 9.56 -10.99 0.00
CA PRO A 5 9.00 -10.12 1.02
C PRO A 5 7.66 -10.67 1.53
N LYS A 6 7.41 -10.50 2.83
CA LYS A 6 6.18 -10.89 3.53
C LYS A 6 5.79 -9.84 4.55
N THR A 7 4.57 -9.91 5.06
CA THR A 7 4.13 -8.99 6.10
C THR A 7 4.99 -9.16 7.36
N PRO A 8 5.49 -8.06 7.96
CA PRO A 8 6.20 -8.13 9.22
C PRO A 8 5.40 -8.82 10.31
N LYS A 9 6.05 -9.65 11.12
CA LYS A 9 5.34 -10.36 12.21
C LYS A 9 4.95 -9.44 13.37
N LYS A 10 5.66 -8.32 13.53
CA LYS A 10 5.48 -7.33 14.60
C LYS A 10 6.11 -5.99 14.21
N ILE A 11 5.67 -4.91 14.84
CA ILE A 11 6.28 -3.59 14.71
C ILE A 11 7.60 -3.57 15.51
N ASN A 12 8.70 -3.93 14.85
CA ASN A 12 10.06 -3.96 15.43
C ASN A 12 10.85 -2.68 15.07
N GLY A 13 12.13 -2.61 15.46
CA GLY A 13 12.99 -1.46 15.16
C GLY A 13 13.11 -1.14 13.67
N ARG A 14 13.20 -2.14 12.79
CA ARG A 14 13.30 -1.95 11.32
C ARG A 14 12.03 -1.34 10.74
N VAL A 15 10.87 -1.83 11.18
CA VAL A 15 9.56 -1.28 10.80
C VAL A 15 9.43 0.17 11.26
N LYS A 16 9.83 0.48 12.50
CA LYS A 16 9.80 1.84 13.03
C LYS A 16 10.71 2.79 12.25
N SER A 17 11.93 2.35 11.92
CA SER A 17 12.86 3.14 11.10
C SER A 17 12.27 3.43 9.73
N LEU A 18 11.72 2.44 9.03
CA LEU A 18 11.07 2.64 7.73
C LEU A 18 9.89 3.63 7.81
N ILE A 19 9.05 3.51 8.83
CA ILE A 19 7.93 4.43 9.07
C ILE A 19 8.41 5.85 9.38
N GLN A 20 9.52 5.99 10.11
CA GLN A 20 10.12 7.27 10.41
C GLN A 20 10.65 7.96 9.14
N GLU A 21 11.27 7.21 8.22
CA GLU A 21 11.70 7.74 6.90
C GLU A 21 10.51 8.25 6.05
N LEU A 22 9.30 7.73 6.29
CA LEU A 22 8.07 8.25 5.66
C LEU A 22 7.53 9.52 6.34
N ASN A 23 8.13 9.98 7.44
CA ASN A 23 7.63 11.03 8.33
C ASN A 23 6.25 10.72 8.94
N LEU A 24 6.00 9.44 9.28
CA LEU A 24 4.76 8.98 9.91
C LEU A 24 4.99 8.46 11.34
N ASP A 25 3.92 8.35 12.13
CA ASP A 25 3.97 7.72 13.46
C ASP A 25 3.51 6.25 13.40
N HIS A 26 4.41 5.34 13.79
CA HIS A 26 4.13 3.91 13.90
C HIS A 26 2.93 3.56 14.80
N LYS A 27 2.49 4.45 15.68
CA LYS A 27 1.26 4.25 16.48
C LYS A 27 -0.01 4.17 15.62
N ASN A 28 0.02 4.71 14.41
CA ASN A 28 -1.09 4.62 13.44
C ASN A 28 -1.05 3.32 12.62
N SER A 29 -0.12 2.40 12.93
CA SER A 29 -0.03 1.13 12.22
C SER A 29 -1.04 0.11 12.74
N THR A 30 -1.69 -0.60 11.83
CA THR A 30 -2.69 -1.63 12.14
C THR A 30 -2.44 -2.88 11.31
N PHE A 31 -2.57 -4.05 11.94
CA PHE A 31 -2.60 -5.31 11.20
C PHE A 31 -4.01 -5.56 10.64
N LEU A 32 -4.13 -5.63 9.32
CA LEU A 32 -5.42 -5.85 8.64
C LEU A 32 -5.40 -7.23 7.98
N ARG A 33 -6.45 -8.01 8.20
CA ARG A 33 -6.70 -9.25 7.45
C ARG A 33 -7.44 -8.93 6.17
N LEU A 34 -7.16 -9.67 5.11
CA LEU A 34 -7.90 -9.61 3.87
C LEU A 34 -9.37 -9.91 4.14
N THR A 35 -10.23 -8.96 3.80
CA THR A 35 -11.68 -9.06 3.86
C THR A 35 -12.18 -9.20 2.43
N ALA A 36 -12.43 -10.44 1.99
CA ALA A 36 -12.97 -10.69 0.66
C ALA A 36 -14.38 -10.08 0.55
N ARG A 37 -14.55 -9.13 -0.38
CA ARG A 37 -15.82 -8.42 -0.62
C ARG A 37 -16.39 -8.72 -2.01
N ASP A 38 -15.52 -8.75 -3.02
CA ASP A 38 -15.89 -9.07 -4.40
C ASP A 38 -14.84 -9.99 -5.03
N LYS A 39 -15.29 -10.94 -5.84
CA LYS A 39 -14.42 -11.85 -6.59
C LYS A 39 -13.75 -11.15 -7.78
N SER A 40 -14.28 -10.01 -8.22
CA SER A 40 -13.69 -9.20 -9.29
C SER A 40 -12.50 -8.37 -8.84
N TYR A 41 -12.21 -8.29 -7.53
CA TYR A 41 -11.08 -7.50 -7.05
C TYR A 41 -9.75 -8.14 -7.40
N ARG A 42 -8.88 -7.32 -7.99
CA ARG A 42 -7.62 -7.77 -8.59
C ARG A 42 -6.44 -7.44 -7.68
N ALA A 43 -5.44 -8.32 -7.68
CA ALA A 43 -4.20 -8.06 -6.96
C ALA A 43 -3.38 -6.97 -7.68
N GLY A 44 -2.87 -6.00 -6.92
CA GLY A 44 -2.18 -4.82 -7.48
C GLY A 44 -3.10 -3.65 -7.84
N TYR A 45 -4.43 -3.81 -7.71
CA TYR A 45 -5.43 -2.79 -8.10
C TYR A 45 -6.10 -2.16 -6.88
N CYS A 46 -5.37 -1.90 -5.79
CA CYS A 46 -6.00 -1.51 -4.52
C CYS A 46 -6.78 -0.19 -4.61
N PHE A 47 -6.35 0.74 -5.43
CA PHE A 47 -7.05 2.01 -5.71
C PHE A 47 -8.41 1.76 -6.35
N ASN A 48 -8.40 1.07 -7.51
CA ASN A 48 -9.60 0.73 -8.26
C ASN A 48 -10.58 -0.12 -7.41
N ASN A 49 -10.09 -1.17 -6.74
CA ASN A 49 -10.90 -2.02 -5.86
C ASN A 49 -11.62 -1.20 -4.78
N CYS A 50 -10.88 -0.33 -4.07
CA CYS A 50 -11.43 0.46 -2.97
C CYS A 50 -12.44 1.50 -3.43
N GLU A 51 -12.24 2.14 -4.59
CA GLU A 51 -13.22 3.09 -5.11
C GLU A 51 -14.45 2.41 -5.70
N LEU A 52 -14.30 1.24 -6.33
CA LEU A 52 -15.45 0.43 -6.72
C LEU A 52 -16.29 0.05 -5.50
N GLU A 53 -15.65 -0.37 -4.41
CA GLU A 53 -16.36 -0.67 -3.16
C GLU A 53 -16.98 0.57 -2.53
N SER A 54 -16.27 1.71 -2.54
CA SER A 54 -16.78 2.99 -2.08
C SER A 54 -18.03 3.41 -2.83
N LYS A 55 -18.04 3.30 -4.16
CA LYS A 55 -19.21 3.58 -5.00
C LYS A 55 -20.38 2.64 -4.70
N LYS A 56 -20.12 1.37 -4.38
CA LYS A 56 -21.14 0.36 -4.06
C LYS A 56 -21.77 0.56 -2.67
N THR A 57 -20.96 0.94 -1.68
CA THR A 57 -21.33 0.84 -0.25
C THR A 57 -21.37 2.17 0.48
N GLY A 58 -20.79 3.22 -0.09
CA GLY A 58 -20.54 4.49 0.61
C GLY A 58 -19.34 4.44 1.56
N ALA A 59 -18.58 3.34 1.63
CA ALA A 59 -17.36 3.27 2.44
C ALA A 59 -16.33 4.33 1.99
N LYS A 60 -15.55 4.86 2.92
CA LYS A 60 -14.52 5.86 2.61
C LYS A 60 -13.23 5.17 2.19
N VAL A 61 -12.58 5.61 1.11
CA VAL A 61 -11.21 5.16 0.78
C VAL A 61 -10.20 5.83 1.72
N VAL A 62 -9.27 5.04 2.23
CA VAL A 62 -8.17 5.49 3.10
C VAL A 62 -6.85 5.05 2.49
N TYR A 63 -5.94 6.00 2.33
CA TYR A 63 -4.62 5.79 1.72
C TYR A 63 -3.54 5.69 2.78
N GLY A 64 -2.46 5.00 2.44
CA GLY A 64 -1.38 4.74 3.36
C GLY A 64 -0.34 3.81 2.75
N TRP A 65 0.33 3.06 3.60
CA TRP A 65 1.41 2.17 3.19
C TRP A 65 1.16 0.78 3.74
N GLN A 66 1.36 -0.25 2.92
CA GLN A 66 1.55 -1.61 3.40
C GLN A 66 3.05 -1.90 3.50
N ILE A 67 3.45 -2.57 4.59
CA ILE A 67 4.86 -2.85 4.88
C ILE A 67 5.18 -4.30 4.53
N TRP A 68 6.29 -4.51 3.81
CA TRP A 68 6.83 -5.82 3.48
C TRP A 68 8.27 -5.96 4.00
N GLU A 69 8.67 -7.14 4.46
CA GLU A 69 10.06 -7.45 4.85
C GLU A 69 10.55 -8.80 4.33
N ASP A 70 11.85 -8.88 4.02
CA ASP A 70 12.59 -10.14 3.91
C ASP A 70 13.76 -10.09 4.91
N PRO A 71 13.58 -10.63 6.13
CA PRO A 71 14.58 -10.56 7.18
C PRO A 71 15.88 -11.28 6.82
N LYS A 72 15.83 -12.33 5.97
CA LYS A 72 17.03 -13.08 5.54
C LYS A 72 17.91 -12.25 4.63
N LYS A 73 17.35 -11.24 3.97
CA LYS A 73 18.03 -10.35 3.04
C LYS A 73 18.19 -8.94 3.59
N SER A 74 17.86 -8.73 4.87
CA SER A 74 17.87 -7.41 5.50
C SER A 74 17.08 -6.36 4.70
N PHE A 75 16.04 -6.78 3.98
CA PHE A 75 15.20 -5.94 3.14
C PHE A 75 13.91 -5.56 3.88
N ILE A 76 13.46 -4.32 3.72
CA ILE A 76 12.14 -3.86 4.14
C ILE A 76 11.68 -2.77 3.17
N GLU A 77 10.38 -2.74 2.86
CA GLU A 77 9.78 -1.74 1.99
C GLU A 77 8.41 -1.30 2.48
N ALA A 78 8.07 -0.06 2.13
CA ALA A 78 6.72 0.46 2.20
C ALA A 78 6.20 0.62 0.77
N GLU A 79 5.06 0.01 0.49
CA GLU A 79 4.36 0.11 -0.78
C GLU A 79 3.06 0.89 -0.57
N PHE A 80 2.81 1.89 -1.41
CA PHE A 80 1.65 2.75 -1.26
C PHE A 80 0.37 1.96 -1.56
N HIS A 81 -0.60 2.02 -0.65
CA HIS A 81 -1.74 1.11 -0.62
C HIS A 81 -3.03 1.83 -0.24
N ALA A 82 -4.15 1.31 -0.72
CA ALA A 82 -5.49 1.78 -0.39
C ALA A 82 -6.29 0.68 0.33
N VAL A 83 -7.02 1.11 1.36
CA VAL A 83 -8.00 0.31 2.11
C VAL A 83 -9.33 1.07 2.17
N ILE A 84 -10.38 0.44 2.67
CA ILE A 84 -11.65 1.14 2.95
C ILE A 84 -11.87 1.32 4.45
N LYS A 85 -12.65 2.33 4.80
CA LYS A 85 -13.19 2.56 6.14
C LYS A 85 -14.71 2.45 6.09
N GLU A 86 -15.24 1.45 6.78
CA GLU A 86 -16.67 1.16 6.88
C GLU A 86 -17.00 1.02 8.38
N ASN A 87 -18.03 1.73 8.85
CA ASN A 87 -18.47 1.70 10.25
C ASN A 87 -17.33 1.91 11.28
N GLY A 88 -16.41 2.83 10.97
CA GLY A 88 -15.27 3.16 11.83
C GLY A 88 -14.08 2.20 11.76
N SER A 89 -14.22 1.06 11.06
CA SER A 89 -13.18 0.04 10.94
C SER A 89 -12.46 0.12 9.60
N LEU A 90 -11.14 -0.07 9.60
CA LEU A 90 -10.36 -0.22 8.38
C LEU A 90 -10.42 -1.66 7.88
N LEU A 91 -10.67 -1.86 6.59
CA LEU A 91 -10.73 -3.15 5.94
C LEU A 91 -9.83 -3.16 4.71
N ASP A 92 -8.90 -4.11 4.70
CA ASP A 92 -8.11 -4.42 3.52
C ASP A 92 -8.87 -5.39 2.64
N ILE A 93 -9.24 -4.98 1.43
CA ILE A 93 -10.12 -5.75 0.53
C ILE A 93 -9.42 -6.24 -0.74
N SER A 94 -8.14 -5.90 -0.91
CA SER A 94 -7.41 -6.19 -2.15
C SER A 94 -6.59 -7.47 -2.01
N PRO A 95 -6.83 -8.49 -2.85
CA PRO A 95 -6.07 -9.73 -2.78
C PRO A 95 -4.60 -9.50 -3.17
N ARG A 96 -3.73 -10.42 -2.74
CA ARG A 96 -2.29 -10.41 -3.06
C ARG A 96 -1.96 -11.54 -4.02
N GLN A 97 -1.05 -11.28 -4.95
CA GLN A 97 -0.52 -12.32 -5.84
C GLN A 97 0.19 -13.44 -5.05
N THR A 98 0.80 -13.11 -3.91
CA THR A 98 1.51 -14.04 -3.05
C THR A 98 0.59 -14.90 -2.17
N GLY A 99 -0.71 -14.58 -2.11
CA GLY A 99 -1.66 -15.21 -1.19
C GLY A 99 -1.54 -14.75 0.27
N GLU A 100 -0.78 -13.70 0.57
CA GLU A 100 -0.69 -13.16 1.94
C GLU A 100 -2.06 -12.64 2.42
N GLU A 101 -2.58 -13.22 3.50
CA GLU A 101 -3.91 -12.91 4.05
C GLU A 101 -3.94 -11.74 5.03
N LYS A 102 -2.78 -11.13 5.33
CA LYS A 102 -2.67 -10.06 6.31
C LYS A 102 -1.59 -9.07 5.90
N ILE A 103 -1.82 -7.79 6.13
CA ILE A 103 -0.80 -6.74 6.01
C ILE A 103 -0.61 -5.96 7.30
N LEU A 104 0.55 -5.32 7.40
CA LEU A 104 0.76 -4.20 8.29
C LEU A 104 0.51 -2.92 7.50
N PHE A 105 -0.58 -2.23 7.80
CA PHE A 105 -0.97 -0.99 7.16
C PHE A 105 -0.63 0.20 8.07
N ILE A 106 -0.20 1.31 7.50
CA ILE A 106 -0.11 2.60 8.20
C ILE A 106 -0.82 3.66 7.36
N GLU A 107 -1.80 4.31 7.94
CA GLU A 107 -2.54 5.41 7.30
C GLU A 107 -1.60 6.61 7.06
N ASP A 108 -1.72 7.22 5.88
CA ASP A 108 -0.99 8.42 5.50
C ASP A 108 -1.99 9.51 5.09
N SER A 109 -2.17 10.49 5.98
CA SER A 109 -3.02 11.65 5.73
C SER A 109 -2.23 12.89 5.29
N LEU A 110 -0.91 12.77 5.08
CA LEU A 110 -0.02 13.89 4.74
C LEU A 110 0.15 14.02 3.24
N ARG A 111 0.23 12.88 2.54
CA ARG A 111 0.52 12.82 1.11
C ARG A 111 -0.74 12.93 0.24
N SER A 112 -0.61 13.63 -0.88
CA SER A 112 -1.66 13.69 -1.91
C SER A 112 -1.92 12.29 -2.47
N SER A 113 -3.19 11.93 -2.60
CA SER A 113 -3.61 10.60 -3.07
C SER A 113 -5.04 10.62 -3.58
N GLY A 114 -5.36 9.64 -4.41
CA GLY A 114 -6.72 9.42 -4.93
C GLY A 114 -6.87 9.77 -6.40
N ARG A 115 -8.13 9.82 -6.86
CA ARG A 115 -8.47 9.96 -8.29
C ARG A 115 -7.82 11.19 -8.91
N LYS A 116 -7.16 10.99 -10.06
CA LYS A 116 -6.60 12.06 -10.90
C LYS A 116 -7.41 12.23 -12.19
N SER A 117 -7.68 11.13 -12.90
CA SER A 117 -8.52 11.05 -14.10
C SER A 117 -9.33 9.76 -14.06
N ASP A 118 -10.13 9.48 -15.08
CA ASP A 118 -10.96 8.27 -15.16
C ASP A 118 -10.14 6.97 -14.97
N ASP A 119 -8.92 6.97 -15.49
CA ASP A 119 -7.98 5.85 -15.55
C ASP A 119 -6.72 6.02 -14.68
N ALA A 120 -6.58 7.13 -13.94
CA ALA A 120 -5.37 7.41 -13.16
C ALA A 120 -5.62 7.90 -11.73
N TRP A 121 -4.63 7.63 -10.88
CA TRP A 121 -4.60 8.03 -9.47
C TRP A 121 -3.28 8.67 -9.09
N TYR A 122 -3.34 9.72 -8.28
CA TYR A 122 -2.19 10.20 -7.52
C TYR A 122 -1.74 9.14 -6.52
N SER A 123 -0.45 8.82 -6.55
CA SER A 123 0.19 7.75 -5.79
C SER A 123 1.65 8.11 -5.48
N TRP A 124 2.37 7.18 -4.85
CA TRP A 124 3.76 7.33 -4.46
C TRP A 124 4.55 6.06 -4.75
N THR A 125 5.79 6.21 -5.20
CA THR A 125 6.70 5.06 -5.36
C THR A 125 7.07 4.45 -4.01
N ASN A 126 7.52 3.20 -4.02
CA ASN A 126 7.92 2.50 -2.81
C ASN A 126 9.12 3.19 -2.13
N LEU A 127 9.12 3.15 -0.80
CA LEU A 127 10.33 3.38 0.01
C LEU A 127 10.97 2.02 0.27
N LYS A 128 12.27 1.87 0.01
CA LYS A 128 12.99 0.61 0.28
C LYS A 128 14.22 0.85 1.11
N MET A 129 14.46 -0.03 2.08
CA MET A 129 15.68 -0.06 2.87
C MET A 129 16.35 -1.44 2.82
N ILE A 130 17.67 -1.44 2.63
CA ILE A 130 18.50 -2.65 2.60
C ILE A 130 19.65 -2.46 3.59
N ASN A 131 19.87 -3.46 4.44
CA ASN A 131 20.91 -3.42 5.49
C ASN A 131 20.79 -2.19 6.42
N GLY A 132 19.57 -1.65 6.59
CA GLY A 132 19.32 -0.47 7.41
C GLY A 132 19.53 0.88 6.71
N PHE A 133 19.91 0.88 5.44
CA PHE A 133 20.10 2.10 4.65
C PHE A 133 18.98 2.26 3.63
N VAL A 134 18.57 3.49 3.37
CA VAL A 134 17.62 3.82 2.31
C VAL A 134 18.25 3.50 0.95
N ALA A 135 17.58 2.63 0.20
CA ALA A 135 17.99 2.20 -1.14
C ALA A 135 17.17 2.90 -2.24
N GLU A 136 15.90 3.15 -1.97
CA GLU A 136 14.99 3.91 -2.85
C GLU A 136 14.12 4.80 -1.98
N THR A 137 13.93 6.07 -2.37
CA THR A 137 13.06 7.05 -1.69
C THR A 137 11.71 7.14 -2.39
N VAL A 138 10.69 7.59 -1.64
CA VAL A 138 9.38 7.90 -2.23
C VAL A 138 9.48 9.08 -3.19
N LYS A 139 8.76 8.99 -4.30
CA LYS A 139 8.54 10.06 -5.29
C LYS A 139 7.07 10.08 -5.65
N GLU A 140 6.56 11.25 -5.99
CA GLU A 140 5.22 11.39 -6.54
C GLU A 140 5.11 10.64 -7.86
N CYS A 141 4.03 9.88 -8.01
CA CYS A 141 3.73 9.18 -9.25
C CYS A 141 2.23 9.16 -9.50
N GLU A 142 1.86 8.70 -10.68
CA GLU A 142 0.52 8.24 -10.98
C GLU A 142 0.51 6.74 -11.25
N VAL A 143 -0.51 6.07 -10.73
CA VAL A 143 -0.91 4.73 -11.19
C VAL A 143 -1.89 4.97 -12.33
N VAL A 144 -1.59 4.45 -13.52
CA VAL A 144 -2.47 4.52 -14.69
C VAL A 144 -2.91 3.12 -15.05
N GLU A 145 -4.21 2.88 -15.03
CA GLU A 145 -4.80 1.62 -15.48
C GLU A 145 -4.91 1.65 -17.01
N LEU A 146 -4.12 0.82 -17.67
CA LEU A 146 -4.06 0.77 -19.13
C LEU A 146 -5.18 -0.11 -19.70
N ASP A 147 -5.45 -1.22 -19.02
CA ASP A 147 -6.54 -2.15 -19.33
C ASP A 147 -6.89 -3.01 -18.10
N GLU A 148 -7.72 -4.04 -18.30
CA GLU A 148 -8.15 -4.94 -17.22
C GLU A 148 -7.01 -5.79 -16.61
N THR A 149 -5.82 -5.79 -17.21
CA THR A 149 -4.68 -6.63 -16.82
C THR A 149 -3.45 -5.82 -16.44
N TYR A 150 -3.23 -4.66 -17.06
CA TYR A 150 -2.04 -3.85 -16.88
C TYR A 150 -2.32 -2.49 -16.24
N SER A 151 -1.44 -2.12 -15.31
CA SER A 151 -1.29 -0.76 -14.81
C SER A 151 0.17 -0.36 -14.91
N GLU A 152 0.43 0.92 -15.11
CA GLU A 152 1.77 1.48 -15.11
C GLU A 152 1.93 2.54 -14.03
N LEU A 153 3.16 2.65 -13.53
CA LEU A 153 3.57 3.73 -12.64
C LEU A 153 4.33 4.76 -13.46
N ARG A 154 3.80 5.99 -13.56
CA ARG A 154 4.51 7.11 -14.18
C ARG A 154 4.97 8.06 -13.09
N ILE A 155 6.28 8.23 -12.96
CA ILE A 155 6.86 9.18 -12.01
C ILE A 155 6.53 10.58 -12.50
N LEU A 156 6.02 11.42 -11.60
CA LEU A 156 5.82 12.83 -11.90
C LEU A 156 7.18 13.51 -11.74
N GLU A 157 7.82 13.88 -12.85
CA GLU A 157 9.00 14.74 -12.81
C GLU A 157 8.53 16.15 -12.43
N GLY A 158 9.13 16.69 -11.36
CA GLY A 158 8.90 18.05 -10.88
C GLY A 158 9.66 19.10 -11.67
#